data_AF-A0A1H1PMM3-F1
#
_entry.id   AF-A0A1H1PMM3-F1
#
_cell.length_a   1.000
_cell.length_b   1.000
_cell.length_c   1.000
_cell.angle_alpha   90.00
_cell.angle_beta   90.00
_cell.angle_gamma   90.00
#
_symmetry.space_group_name_H-M   'P 1'
#
loop_
_entity.id
_entity.type
_entity.pdbx_description
1 polymer ?
#
loop_
_entity_poly.entity_id
_entity_poly.type
_entity_poly.pdbx_seq_one_letter_code
_entity_poly.pdbx_strand_id
1 'polypeptide(L)'
;MKLIPTSGKYISPQLHQGEFSNAYIEDREIILKRKENYLAVVFVLAYLNDGKEVILYQKKVEFIGLESNYENSTNETTYFKYPNPVYDAAFVPDENSTEADFQKTIAWFENIPLMNYLQENNGVLPEGAVITEYGYPTYEAALDYFTGGTLDSPEIHITDPLAIGFFLNKLEMNGEIVGIQFEFEPS
;
A
#
# COMPACT_ATOMS: atom_id res chain seq x y z
N MET A 1 1.05 13.72 7.29
CA MET A 1 -0.03 12.79 6.89
C MET A 1 -0.80 12.34 8.11
N LYS A 2 -2.14 12.31 8.04
CA LYS A 2 -2.99 11.83 9.12
C LYS A 2 -4.10 10.92 8.60
N LEU A 3 -4.31 9.79 9.27
CA LEU A 3 -5.43 8.89 9.06
C LEU A 3 -6.36 8.92 10.26
N ILE A 4 -7.66 8.81 9.98
CA ILE A 4 -8.72 8.83 10.97
C ILE A 4 -9.58 7.57 10.84
N PRO A 5 -10.25 7.12 11.91
CA PRO A 5 -11.11 5.96 11.83
C PRO A 5 -12.33 6.22 10.95
N THR A 6 -12.59 5.36 9.97
CA THR A 6 -13.74 5.44 9.04
C THR A 6 -15.08 5.44 9.78
N SER A 7 -15.16 4.74 10.92
CA SER A 7 -16.38 4.69 11.74
C SER A 7 -16.50 5.83 12.77
N GLY A 8 -15.52 6.75 12.82
CA GLY A 8 -15.38 7.75 13.88
C GLY A 8 -14.88 7.19 15.21
N LYS A 9 -14.53 5.90 15.27
CA LYS A 9 -13.83 5.29 16.41
C LYS A 9 -12.89 4.18 15.96
N TYR A 10 -11.80 4.01 16.70
CA TYR A 10 -10.88 2.88 16.56
C TYR A 10 -11.21 1.82 17.61
N ILE A 11 -11.35 0.57 17.19
CA ILE A 11 -11.52 -0.59 18.07
C ILE A 11 -10.21 -1.35 18.07
N SER A 12 -9.51 -1.39 19.20
CA SER A 12 -8.22 -2.08 19.23
C SER A 12 -8.39 -3.59 19.06
N PRO A 13 -7.62 -4.24 18.16
CA PRO A 13 -7.59 -5.70 18.07
C PRO A 13 -6.91 -6.31 19.32
N GLN A 14 -6.18 -5.51 20.10
CA GLN A 14 -5.63 -5.90 21.39
C GLN A 14 -6.73 -5.86 22.46
N LEU A 15 -7.17 -7.05 22.91
CA LEU A 15 -8.30 -7.23 23.85
C LEU A 15 -8.26 -6.37 25.12
N HIS A 16 -7.09 -5.92 25.56
CA HIS A 16 -6.89 -5.16 26.79
C HIS A 16 -6.91 -3.63 26.61
N GLN A 17 -6.95 -3.12 25.36
CA GLN A 17 -6.86 -1.69 25.09
C GLN A 17 -8.22 -0.99 24.97
N GLY A 18 -9.23 -1.66 24.41
CA GLY A 18 -10.59 -1.10 24.28
C GLY A 18 -10.82 -0.27 23.01
N GLU A 19 -11.75 0.69 23.09
CA GLU A 19 -12.21 1.52 21.96
C GLU A 19 -11.92 3.01 22.17
N PHE A 20 -11.65 3.75 21.08
CA PHE A 20 -11.16 5.13 21.13
C PHE A 20 -11.83 6.01 20.06
N SER A 21 -12.61 7.01 20.48
CA SER A 21 -13.39 7.88 19.56
C SER A 21 -12.58 8.97 18.85
N ASN A 22 -11.38 9.30 19.35
CA ASN A 22 -10.51 10.34 18.76
C ASN A 22 -9.14 9.75 18.44
N ALA A 23 -9.10 8.50 17.97
CA ALA A 23 -7.87 7.89 17.54
C ALA A 23 -7.44 8.42 16.17
N TYR A 24 -6.15 8.38 15.89
CA TYR A 24 -5.58 8.69 14.59
C TYR A 24 -4.24 7.98 14.42
N ILE A 25 -3.82 7.85 13.16
CA ILE A 25 -2.47 7.45 12.80
C ILE A 25 -1.81 8.64 12.13
N GLU A 26 -0.58 8.95 12.51
CA GLU A 26 0.21 10.00 11.86
C GLU A 26 1.68 9.61 11.76
N ASP A 27 2.37 10.18 10.78
CA ASP A 27 3.82 10.15 10.73
C ASP A 27 4.41 11.13 11.76
N ARG A 28 5.45 10.68 12.48
CA ARG A 28 6.09 11.43 13.55
C ARG A 28 7.53 11.79 13.28
N GLU A 29 8.24 10.89 12.60
CA GLU A 29 9.66 11.05 12.36
C GLU A 29 9.99 10.45 11.00
N ILE A 30 10.83 11.16 10.26
CA ILE A 30 11.42 10.69 9.01
C ILE A 30 12.93 10.63 9.18
N ILE A 31 13.49 9.45 9.02
CA ILE A 31 14.92 9.19 9.10
C ILE A 31 15.42 9.00 7.67
N LEU A 32 16.17 9.98 7.16
CA LEU A 32 16.72 9.95 5.82
C LEU A 32 18.24 9.81 5.84
N LYS A 33 18.76 8.71 5.28
CA LYS A 33 20.20 8.49 5.12
C LYS A 33 20.53 8.21 3.65
N ARG A 34 20.73 9.29 2.90
CA ARG A 34 20.96 9.24 1.44
C ARG A 34 22.14 8.35 1.02
N LYS A 35 23.24 8.34 1.78
CA LYS A 35 24.43 7.51 1.48
C LYS A 35 24.19 6.01 1.69
N GLU A 36 23.18 5.66 2.49
CA GLU A 36 22.81 4.29 2.81
C GLU A 36 21.59 3.81 2.00
N ASN A 37 21.03 4.65 1.12
CA ASN A 37 19.76 4.40 0.41
C ASN A 37 18.66 3.92 1.37
N TYR A 38 18.55 4.64 2.49
CA TYR A 38 17.70 4.28 3.59
C TYR A 38 16.77 5.44 3.92
N LEU A 39 15.48 5.14 3.94
CA LEU A 39 14.43 6.00 4.44
C LEU A 39 13.66 5.20 5.48
N ALA A 40 13.35 5.79 6.62
CA ALA A 40 12.36 5.21 7.53
C ALA A 40 11.36 6.27 7.97
N VAL A 41 10.12 5.83 8.13
CA VAL A 41 9.03 6.65 8.65
C VAL A 41 8.49 5.99 9.89
N VAL A 42 8.42 6.76 10.98
CA VAL A 42 7.84 6.31 12.24
C VAL A 42 6.39 6.77 12.28
N PHE A 43 5.48 5.81 12.31
CA PHE A 43 4.05 6.06 12.50
C PHE A 43 3.66 5.82 13.94
N VAL A 44 2.75 6.65 14.43
CA VAL A 44 2.15 6.52 15.76
C VAL A 44 0.64 6.38 15.62
N LEU A 45 0.09 5.39 16.30
CA LEU A 45 -1.33 5.29 16.60
C LEU A 45 -1.54 5.87 18.00
N ALA A 46 -2.32 6.94 18.08
CA ALA A 46 -2.62 7.62 19.33
C ALA A 46 -4.10 8.02 19.40
N TYR A 47 -4.53 8.45 20.58
CA TYR A 47 -5.82 9.10 20.78
C TYR A 47 -5.69 10.29 21.74
N LEU A 48 -6.64 11.21 21.65
CA LEU A 48 -6.73 12.34 22.58
C LEU A 48 -7.59 11.99 23.80
N ASN A 49 -6.99 12.12 24.99
CA ASN A 49 -7.64 11.99 26.28
C ASN A 49 -7.51 13.31 27.06
N ASP A 50 -8.62 14.02 27.28
CA ASP A 50 -8.63 15.36 27.94
C ASP A 50 -7.61 16.34 27.34
N GLY A 51 -7.49 16.34 26.01
CA GLY A 51 -6.54 17.17 25.27
C GLY A 51 -5.08 16.73 25.36
N LYS A 52 -4.79 15.62 26.05
CA LYS A 52 -3.48 14.98 26.07
C LYS A 52 -3.45 13.82 25.10
N GLU A 53 -2.41 13.77 24.28
CA GLU A 53 -2.15 12.62 23.44
C GLU A 53 -1.70 11.43 24.29
N VAL A 54 -2.27 10.26 23.99
CA VAL A 54 -1.85 8.98 24.55
C VAL A 54 -1.51 8.04 23.38
N ILE A 55 -0.26 7.60 23.33
CA ILE A 55 0.25 6.68 22.31
C ILE A 55 -0.18 5.25 22.65
N LEU A 56 -0.87 4.60 21.72
CA LEU A 56 -1.28 3.20 21.82
C LEU A 56 -0.25 2.26 21.19
N TYR A 57 0.34 2.68 20.07
CA TYR A 57 1.29 1.88 19.31
C TYR A 57 2.21 2.76 18.46
N GLN A 58 3.43 2.31 18.23
CA GLN A 58 4.39 2.95 17.34
C GLN A 58 5.01 1.91 16.43
N LYS A 59 5.13 2.23 15.14
CA LYS A 59 5.79 1.39 14.14
C LYS A 59 6.78 2.19 13.33
N LYS A 60 7.99 1.64 13.16
CA LYS A 60 8.95 2.13 12.19
C LYS A 60 8.82 1.29 10.92
N VAL A 61 8.63 1.97 9.79
CA VAL A 61 8.56 1.40 8.44
C VAL A 61 9.82 1.81 7.71
N GLU A 62 10.56 0.84 7.15
CA GLU A 62 11.89 1.06 6.60
C GLU A 62 11.89 0.72 5.10
N PHE A 63 12.38 1.64 4.29
CA PHE A 63 12.54 1.52 2.85
C PHE A 63 14.03 1.48 2.54
N ILE A 64 14.52 0.35 2.05
CA ILE A 64 15.95 0.07 1.90
C ILE A 64 16.25 -0.31 0.45
N GLY A 65 17.26 0.35 -0.11
CA GLY A 65 17.81 0.02 -1.43
C GLY A 65 17.08 0.71 -2.58
N LEU A 66 17.73 0.66 -3.74
CA LEU A 66 17.26 1.32 -4.97
C LEU A 66 16.56 0.34 -5.92
N GLU A 67 16.94 -0.94 -5.93
CA GLU A 67 16.42 -1.97 -6.83
C GLU A 67 16.52 -3.39 -6.24
N SER A 68 15.89 -4.36 -6.90
CA SER A 68 15.84 -5.81 -6.57
C SER A 68 17.21 -6.49 -6.42
N ASN A 69 18.31 -5.80 -6.73
CA ASN A 69 19.68 -6.30 -6.66
C ASN A 69 20.42 -5.93 -5.36
N TYR A 70 19.74 -5.29 -4.39
CA TYR A 70 20.30 -5.07 -3.05
C TYR A 70 19.94 -6.26 -2.14
N GLU A 71 20.94 -6.85 -1.48
CA GLU A 71 20.76 -8.04 -0.62
C GLU A 71 19.69 -7.86 0.47
N ASN A 72 19.48 -6.61 0.90
CA ASN A 72 18.48 -6.24 1.91
C ASN A 72 17.45 -5.25 1.36
N SER A 73 17.16 -5.28 0.06
CA SER A 73 16.11 -4.41 -0.50
C SER A 73 14.74 -4.78 0.07
N THR A 74 13.94 -3.77 0.39
CA THR A 74 12.54 -3.95 0.78
C THR A 74 11.59 -3.85 -0.40
N ASN A 75 12.10 -3.81 -1.64
CA ASN A 75 11.26 -3.61 -2.82
C ASN A 75 10.40 -4.85 -3.07
N GLU A 76 9.08 -4.66 -3.14
CA GLU A 76 8.15 -5.71 -3.60
C GLU A 76 7.38 -5.19 -4.81
N THR A 77 7.01 -6.10 -5.70
CA THR A 77 6.31 -5.77 -6.94
C THR A 77 4.80 -5.64 -6.68
N THR A 78 4.18 -4.58 -7.20
CA THR A 78 2.72 -4.48 -7.25
C THR A 78 2.18 -5.38 -8.37
N TYR A 79 1.19 -6.20 -8.05
CA TYR A 79 0.53 -7.09 -9.00
C TYR A 79 -0.93 -6.70 -9.19
N PHE A 80 -1.43 -6.95 -10.39
CA PHE A 80 -2.84 -6.78 -10.71
C PHE A 80 -3.35 -7.94 -11.55
N LYS A 81 -4.68 -8.03 -11.66
CA LYS A 81 -5.36 -8.95 -12.57
C LYS A 81 -6.39 -8.20 -13.40
N TYR A 82 -6.72 -8.72 -14.57
CA TYR A 82 -7.80 -8.18 -15.41
C TYR A 82 -8.57 -9.28 -16.15
N PRO A 83 -9.82 -9.02 -16.57
CA PRO A 83 -10.65 -10.02 -17.22
C PRO A 83 -9.98 -10.57 -18.49
N ASN A 84 -10.01 -11.87 -18.68
CA ASN A 84 -9.51 -12.48 -19.91
C ASN A 84 -10.57 -12.34 -21.02
N PRO A 85 -10.30 -11.61 -22.12
CA PRO A 85 -11.29 -11.37 -23.17
C PRO A 85 -11.64 -12.62 -23.99
N VAL A 86 -10.85 -13.69 -23.89
CA VAL A 86 -11.09 -14.95 -24.63
C VAL A 86 -11.67 -16.06 -23.74
N TYR A 87 -12.04 -15.76 -22.50
CA TYR A 87 -12.65 -16.74 -21.60
C TYR A 87 -13.96 -17.30 -22.17
N ASP A 88 -14.09 -18.62 -22.15
CA ASP A 88 -15.27 -19.38 -22.49
C ASP A 88 -15.49 -20.51 -21.47
N ALA A 89 -16.48 -20.32 -20.60
CA ALA A 89 -16.84 -21.28 -19.56
C ALA A 89 -17.33 -22.64 -20.10
N ALA A 90 -17.71 -22.72 -21.38
CA ALA A 90 -18.21 -23.95 -22.00
C ALA A 90 -17.12 -24.76 -22.71
N PHE A 91 -15.91 -24.21 -22.85
CA PHE A 91 -14.81 -24.89 -23.50
C PHE A 91 -14.22 -26.00 -22.61
N VAL A 92 -14.05 -27.20 -23.17
CA VAL A 92 -13.42 -28.34 -22.49
C VAL A 92 -12.20 -28.78 -23.30
N PRO A 93 -10.97 -28.63 -22.76
CA PRO A 93 -9.75 -29.03 -23.47
C PRO A 93 -9.70 -30.53 -23.73
N ASP A 94 -9.14 -30.92 -24.86
CA ASP A 94 -8.84 -32.30 -25.26
C ASP A 94 -7.34 -32.52 -25.50
N GLU A 95 -6.96 -33.73 -25.89
CA GLU A 95 -5.56 -34.12 -26.14
C GLU A 95 -4.88 -33.38 -27.31
N ASN A 96 -5.65 -32.69 -28.16
CA ASN A 96 -5.14 -31.91 -29.30
C ASN A 96 -5.17 -30.40 -29.04
N SER A 97 -5.58 -29.97 -27.84
CA SER A 97 -5.73 -28.56 -27.49
C SER A 97 -4.39 -27.82 -27.42
N THR A 98 -4.37 -26.60 -27.95
CA THR A 98 -3.18 -25.73 -27.94
C THR A 98 -3.13 -24.88 -26.68
N GLU A 99 -1.97 -24.26 -26.39
CA GLU A 99 -1.85 -23.28 -25.32
C GLU A 99 -2.89 -22.14 -25.43
N ALA A 100 -3.15 -21.66 -26.66
CA ALA A 100 -4.17 -20.65 -26.91
C ALA A 100 -5.60 -21.14 -26.58
N ASP A 101 -5.85 -22.44 -26.68
CA ASP A 101 -7.12 -23.04 -26.29
C ASP A 101 -7.24 -23.17 -24.77
N PHE A 102 -6.16 -23.50 -24.06
CA PHE A 102 -6.15 -23.51 -22.60
C PHE A 102 -6.48 -22.14 -22.00
N GLN A 103 -6.06 -21.05 -22.66
CA GLN A 103 -6.42 -19.68 -22.23
C GLN A 103 -7.93 -19.44 -22.17
N LYS A 104 -8.75 -20.14 -22.96
CA LYS A 104 -10.21 -19.99 -22.91
C LYS A 104 -10.81 -20.47 -21.58
N THR A 105 -10.10 -21.27 -20.82
CA THR A 105 -10.57 -21.75 -19.50
C THR A 105 -10.25 -20.80 -18.35
N ILE A 106 -9.44 -19.76 -18.60
CA ILE A 106 -8.96 -18.82 -17.59
C ILE A 106 -9.84 -17.57 -17.62
N ALA A 107 -10.59 -17.32 -16.54
CA ALA A 107 -11.48 -16.16 -16.47
C ALA A 107 -10.75 -14.81 -16.32
N TRP A 108 -9.55 -14.84 -15.71
CA TRP A 108 -8.75 -13.66 -15.39
C TRP A 108 -7.28 -13.94 -15.65
N PHE A 109 -6.56 -12.98 -16.22
CA PHE A 109 -5.10 -13.04 -16.18
C PHE A 109 -4.64 -12.63 -14.78
N GLU A 110 -4.04 -13.55 -14.04
CA GLU A 110 -3.66 -13.36 -12.64
C GLU A 110 -2.21 -12.92 -12.47
N ASN A 111 -1.94 -12.17 -11.39
CA ASN A 111 -0.60 -11.83 -10.90
C ASN A 111 0.33 -11.23 -11.94
N ILE A 112 -0.12 -10.17 -12.61
CA ILE A 112 0.66 -9.45 -13.61
C ILE A 112 1.43 -8.32 -12.92
N PRO A 113 2.77 -8.24 -13.09
CA PRO A 113 3.55 -7.13 -12.58
C PRO A 113 3.07 -5.80 -13.17
N LEU A 114 2.53 -4.92 -12.34
CA LEU A 114 1.89 -3.67 -12.76
C LEU A 114 2.83 -2.81 -13.60
N MET A 115 4.05 -2.57 -13.10
CA MET A 115 5.00 -1.67 -13.76
C MET A 115 5.47 -2.19 -15.12
N ASN A 116 5.75 -3.50 -15.23
CA ASN A 116 6.15 -4.10 -16.51
C ASN A 116 5.01 -3.94 -17.54
N TYR A 117 3.78 -4.23 -17.13
CA TYR A 117 2.63 -4.06 -18.01
C TYR A 117 2.46 -2.61 -18.45
N LEU A 118 2.54 -1.64 -17.54
CA LEU A 118 2.40 -0.23 -17.88
C LEU A 118 3.50 0.24 -18.83
N GLN A 119 4.74 -0.21 -18.66
CA GLN A 119 5.85 0.11 -19.58
C GLN A 119 5.58 -0.42 -20.99
N GLU A 120 5.05 -1.63 -21.11
CA GLU A 120 4.71 -2.27 -22.39
C GLU A 120 3.45 -1.68 -23.03
N ASN A 121 2.54 -1.10 -22.24
CA ASN A 121 1.22 -0.61 -22.66
C ASN A 121 1.07 0.91 -22.54
N ASN A 122 2.17 1.67 -22.62
CA ASN A 122 2.19 3.14 -22.60
C ASN A 122 1.48 3.78 -21.40
N GLY A 123 1.56 3.15 -20.23
CA GLY A 123 0.99 3.65 -18.98
C GLY A 123 -0.53 3.46 -18.86
N VAL A 124 -1.16 2.70 -19.75
CA VAL A 124 -2.62 2.47 -19.73
C VAL A 124 -2.92 1.13 -19.08
N LEU A 125 -3.75 1.14 -18.04
CA LEU A 125 -4.33 -0.07 -17.46
C LEU A 125 -5.46 -0.62 -18.32
N PRO A 126 -5.62 -1.95 -18.40
CA PRO A 126 -6.75 -2.56 -19.09
C PRO A 126 -8.05 -2.33 -18.30
N GLU A 127 -9.18 -2.36 -19.00
CA GLU A 127 -10.49 -2.21 -18.40
C GLU A 127 -10.78 -3.35 -17.41
N GLY A 128 -11.37 -3.02 -16.26
CA GLY A 128 -11.67 -3.99 -15.21
C GLY A 128 -10.44 -4.49 -14.44
N ALA A 129 -9.27 -3.88 -14.63
CA ALA A 129 -8.08 -4.17 -13.83
C ALA A 129 -8.33 -3.94 -12.33
N VAL A 130 -7.85 -4.89 -11.52
CA VAL A 130 -7.90 -4.81 -10.06
C VAL A 130 -6.53 -5.14 -9.51
N ILE A 131 -6.00 -4.27 -8.64
CA ILE A 131 -4.75 -4.55 -7.90
C ILE A 131 -5.01 -5.73 -6.97
N THR A 132 -4.21 -6.79 -7.11
CA THR A 132 -4.30 -8.00 -6.30
C THR A 132 -3.33 -7.96 -5.14
N GLU A 133 -2.19 -7.32 -5.34
CA GLU A 133 -1.16 -7.17 -4.32
C GLU A 133 -0.45 -5.83 -4.49
N TYR A 134 -0.40 -5.06 -3.41
CA TYR A 134 0.40 -3.83 -3.38
C TYR A 134 1.85 -4.17 -3.08
N GLY A 135 2.77 -3.67 -3.91
CA GLY A 135 4.20 -3.75 -3.64
C GLY A 135 4.61 -2.82 -2.51
N TYR A 136 5.78 -3.09 -1.94
CA TYR A 136 6.45 -2.26 -0.95
C TYR A 136 7.36 -1.29 -1.71
N PRO A 137 7.23 0.03 -1.50
CA PRO A 137 7.93 0.98 -2.32
C PRO A 137 9.44 0.98 -2.07
N THR A 138 10.17 1.37 -3.11
CA THR A 138 11.61 1.57 -3.03
C THR A 138 11.94 2.83 -2.25
N TYR A 139 13.21 3.01 -1.86
CA TYR A 139 13.66 4.27 -1.27
C TYR A 139 13.30 5.50 -2.15
N GLU A 140 13.51 5.40 -3.46
CA GLU A 140 13.25 6.50 -4.40
C GLU A 140 11.75 6.75 -4.55
N ALA A 141 10.96 5.68 -4.72
CA ALA A 141 9.51 5.78 -4.82
C ALA A 141 8.91 6.35 -3.52
N ALA A 142 9.38 5.89 -2.36
CA ALA A 142 8.91 6.41 -1.07
C ALA A 142 9.28 7.89 -0.89
N LEU A 143 10.45 8.34 -1.34
CA LEU A 143 10.78 9.78 -1.34
C LEU A 143 9.82 10.60 -2.20
N ASP A 144 9.42 10.10 -3.37
CA ASP A 144 8.49 10.79 -4.26
C ASP A 144 7.05 10.80 -3.72
N TYR A 145 6.69 9.80 -2.91
CA TYR A 145 5.36 9.70 -2.30
C TYR A 145 5.12 10.78 -1.25
N PHE A 146 6.15 11.15 -0.49
CA PHE A 146 6.05 12.15 0.57
C PHE A 146 6.45 13.52 0.04
N THR A 147 5.47 14.39 -0.20
CA THR A 147 5.69 15.78 -0.63
C THR A 147 5.37 16.75 0.51
N GLY A 148 6.05 17.90 0.56
CA GLY A 148 5.87 18.89 1.62
C GLY A 148 6.97 18.84 2.69
N GLY A 149 6.64 19.21 3.93
CA GLY A 149 7.63 19.35 5.01
C GLY A 149 8.65 20.49 4.81
N THR A 150 8.31 21.47 3.98
CA THR A 150 9.12 22.68 3.73
C THR A 150 8.61 23.86 4.55
N LEU A 151 9.38 24.96 4.62
CA LEU A 151 8.90 26.20 5.27
C LEU A 151 7.62 26.73 4.62
N ASP A 152 7.46 26.57 3.30
CA ASP A 152 6.32 27.08 2.54
C ASP A 152 5.14 26.08 2.48
N SER A 153 5.41 24.79 2.73
CA SER A 153 4.42 23.71 2.82
C SER A 153 4.82 22.81 3.99
N PRO A 154 4.51 23.19 5.24
CA PRO A 154 5.01 22.49 6.43
C PRO A 154 4.37 21.11 6.62
N GLU A 155 3.19 20.88 6.05
CA GLU A 155 2.52 19.60 6.09
C GLU A 155 3.05 18.65 5.02
N ILE A 156 3.10 17.36 5.36
CA ILE A 156 3.47 16.28 4.44
C ILE A 156 2.20 15.65 3.87
N HIS A 157 2.14 15.60 2.55
CA HIS A 157 1.07 15.01 1.76
C HIS A 157 1.56 13.77 1.02
N ILE A 158 0.68 12.77 0.90
CA ILE A 158 0.87 11.64 0.00
C ILE A 158 0.13 11.93 -1.29
N THR A 159 0.87 12.02 -2.40
CA THR A 159 0.30 12.35 -3.71
C THR A 159 0.12 11.15 -4.62
N ASP A 160 0.74 10.01 -4.30
CA ASP A 160 0.71 8.81 -5.11
C ASP A 160 -0.41 7.84 -4.69
N PRO A 161 -1.37 7.49 -5.57
CA PRO A 161 -2.44 6.54 -5.28
C PRO A 161 -1.98 5.12 -4.93
N LEU A 162 -0.86 4.64 -5.49
CA LEU A 162 -0.27 3.34 -5.13
C LEU A 162 0.32 3.38 -3.73
N ALA A 163 0.89 4.53 -3.32
CA ALA A 163 1.36 4.72 -1.95
C ALA A 163 0.20 4.69 -0.95
N ILE A 164 -0.89 5.39 -1.26
CA ILE A 164 -2.13 5.35 -0.47
C ILE A 164 -2.62 3.90 -0.36
N GLY A 165 -2.70 3.18 -1.49
CA GLY A 165 -3.10 1.78 -1.51
C GLY A 165 -2.18 0.88 -0.69
N PHE A 166 -0.85 1.08 -0.78
CA PHE A 166 0.12 0.39 0.06
C PHE A 166 -0.15 0.62 1.56
N PHE A 167 -0.30 1.88 1.99
CA PHE A 167 -0.55 2.19 3.40
C PHE A 167 -1.84 1.55 3.91
N LEU A 168 -2.91 1.61 3.13
CA LEU A 168 -4.18 1.03 3.56
C LEU A 168 -4.17 -0.50 3.54
N ASN A 169 -3.38 -1.16 2.69
CA ASN A 169 -3.47 -2.62 2.50
C ASN A 169 -2.29 -3.42 3.08
N LYS A 170 -1.15 -2.79 3.39
CA LYS A 170 0.06 -3.48 3.88
C LYS A 170 0.56 -2.93 5.21
N LEU A 171 0.31 -1.66 5.55
CA LEU A 171 0.74 -1.14 6.85
C LEU A 171 -0.10 -1.79 7.96
N GLU A 172 0.53 -2.65 8.74
CA GLU A 172 -0.08 -3.19 9.96
C GLU A 172 0.24 -2.32 11.17
N MET A 173 -0.78 -1.81 11.86
CA MET A 173 -0.66 -1.06 13.10
C MET A 173 -1.36 -1.83 14.22
N ASN A 174 -0.63 -2.08 15.31
CA ASN A 174 -1.18 -2.71 16.51
C ASN A 174 -1.81 -4.11 16.28
N GLY A 175 -1.33 -4.85 15.27
CA GLY A 175 -1.81 -6.20 14.95
C GLY A 175 -2.85 -6.28 13.83
N GLU A 176 -3.20 -5.15 13.20
CA GLU A 176 -4.20 -5.12 12.13
C GLU A 176 -3.78 -4.19 10.98
N ILE A 177 -4.17 -4.53 9.76
CA ILE A 177 -3.97 -3.68 8.58
C ILE A 177 -4.77 -2.39 8.72
N VAL A 178 -4.11 -1.25 8.49
CA VAL A 178 -4.68 0.10 8.69
C VAL A 178 -6.00 0.31 7.95
N GLY A 179 -6.11 -0.09 6.69
CA GLY A 179 -7.31 0.12 5.86
C GLY A 179 -8.55 -0.66 6.29
N ILE A 180 -8.46 -1.51 7.32
CA ILE A 180 -9.63 -2.16 7.90
C ILE A 180 -10.50 -1.15 8.67
N GLN A 181 -9.87 -0.19 9.37
CA GLN A 181 -10.57 0.76 10.23
C GLN A 181 -10.26 2.23 9.93
N PHE A 182 -9.22 2.53 9.15
CA PHE A 182 -8.75 3.89 8.93
C PHE A 182 -8.82 4.28 7.46
N GLU A 183 -9.02 5.58 7.25
CA GLU A 183 -8.93 6.25 5.96
C GLU A 183 -8.09 7.52 6.08
N PHE A 184 -7.64 8.04 4.94
CA PHE A 184 -6.93 9.31 4.91
C PHE A 184 -7.88 10.45 5.26
N GLU A 185 -7.43 11.36 6.14
CA GLU A 185 -8.16 12.59 6.42
C GLU A 185 -8.25 13.42 5.12
N PRO A 186 -9.46 13.79 4.67
CA PRO A 186 -9.62 14.63 3.48
C PRO A 186 -8.87 15.95 3.68
N SER A 187 -8.07 16.35 2.68
CA SER A 187 -7.35 17.63 2.66
C SER A 187 -8.26 18.79 2.29
#